data_AF-A0A369J3V6-F1
#
_entry.id   AF-A0A369J3V6-F1
#
_cell.length_a   1.000
_cell.length_b   1.000
_cell.length_c   1.000
_cell.angle_alpha   90.00
_cell.angle_beta   90.00
_cell.angle_gamma   90.00
#
_symmetry.space_group_name_H-M   'P 1'
#
loop_
_entity.id
_entity.type
_entity.pdbx_description
1 polymer ?
#
loop_
_entity_poly.entity_id
_entity_poly.type
_entity_poly.pdbx_seq_one_letter_code
_entity_poly.pdbx_strand_id
1 'polypeptide(L)'
;MSTSPTERKCRIAEIVQYTCDVETSGTKPEVQCFPIPRIFRICPGRPTIEITKLVNVDLATGEVEVPPDSRDIPVEGKSWKTVVVYNRGSDVDPADPSVNCSR
;
A
#
# COMPACT_ATOMS: atom_id res chain seq x y z
N MET A 1 41.28 0.25 16.58
CA MET A 1 39.90 0.80 16.53
C MET A 1 39.09 -0.05 15.56
N SER A 2 38.18 -0.90 16.07
CA SER A 2 37.18 -1.57 15.25
C SER A 2 35.92 -1.71 16.09
N THR A 3 34.94 -0.85 15.81
CA THR A 3 33.60 -0.91 16.39
C THR A 3 32.84 -1.99 15.63
N SER A 4 32.50 -3.09 16.31
CA SER A 4 31.66 -4.15 15.77
C SER A 4 30.35 -3.54 15.24
N PRO A 5 29.93 -3.82 13.99
CA PRO A 5 28.66 -3.35 13.50
C PRO A 5 27.59 -4.07 14.30
N THR A 6 26.93 -3.36 15.21
CA THR A 6 25.57 -3.73 15.59
C THR A 6 24.80 -3.81 14.28
N GLU A 7 24.48 -5.02 13.85
CA GLU A 7 23.62 -5.26 12.68
C GLU A 7 22.44 -4.32 12.82
N ARG A 8 22.38 -3.29 11.98
CA ARG A 8 21.32 -2.29 12.12
C ARG A 8 20.03 -2.94 11.67
N LYS A 9 19.30 -3.54 12.61
CA LYS A 9 18.08 -4.30 12.36
C LYS A 9 17.06 -3.40 11.66
N CYS A 10 16.36 -3.96 10.68
CA CYS A 10 15.22 -3.28 10.09
C CYS A 10 14.17 -3.01 11.18
N ARG A 11 13.50 -1.87 11.12
CA ARG A 11 12.35 -1.57 11.98
C ARG A 11 11.06 -1.52 11.17
N ILE A 12 9.97 -1.89 11.82
CA ILE A 12 8.62 -1.69 11.30
C ILE A 12 8.09 -0.36 11.83
N ALA A 13 7.36 0.36 11.00
CA ALA A 13 6.69 1.61 11.35
C ALA A 13 5.30 1.64 10.71
N GLU A 14 4.39 2.39 11.31
CA GLU A 14 3.02 2.54 10.82
C GLU A 14 2.73 4.03 10.57
N ILE A 15 1.97 4.30 9.51
CA ILE A 15 1.32 5.58 9.25
C ILE A 15 -0.17 5.31 9.05
N VAL A 16 -1.03 5.99 9.80
CA VAL A 16 -2.47 5.95 9.57
C VAL A 16 -2.84 7.02 8.55
N GLN A 17 -3.40 6.60 7.43
CA GLN A 17 -4.05 7.49 6.46
C GLN A 17 -5.55 7.49 6.69
N TYR A 18 -6.27 8.45 6.12
CA TYR A 18 -7.73 8.46 6.15
C TYR A 18 -8.26 8.62 4.73
N THR A 19 -9.29 7.86 4.39
CA THR A 19 -10.17 8.17 3.25
C THR A 19 -11.43 8.79 3.83
N CYS A 20 -11.88 9.90 3.24
CA CYS A 20 -13.07 10.60 3.73
C CYS A 20 -14.07 10.76 2.58
N ASP A 21 -15.32 10.41 2.85
CA ASP A 21 -16.45 10.56 1.95
C ASP A 21 -17.43 11.59 2.51
N VAL A 22 -18.10 12.30 1.60
CA VAL A 22 -19.13 13.29 1.97
C VAL A 22 -20.49 12.70 1.67
N GLU A 23 -21.23 12.35 2.72
CA GLU A 23 -22.60 11.88 2.63
C GLU A 23 -23.53 13.09 2.47
N THR A 24 -24.25 13.16 1.36
CA THR A 24 -25.15 14.27 1.02
C THR A 24 -26.62 13.91 1.10
N SER A 25 -26.95 12.66 1.47
CA SER A 25 -28.33 12.17 1.54
C SER A 25 -29.15 12.75 2.70
N GLY A 26 -28.53 13.48 3.63
CA GLY A 26 -29.18 14.10 4.79
C GLY A 26 -29.55 15.58 4.60
N THR A 27 -30.12 16.19 5.65
CA THR A 27 -30.41 17.65 5.68
C THR A 27 -29.15 18.52 5.72
N LYS A 28 -27.99 17.93 6.01
CA LYS A 28 -26.67 18.58 5.99
C LYS A 28 -25.62 17.58 5.49
N PRO A 29 -24.58 18.04 4.77
CA PRO A 29 -23.47 17.18 4.38
C PRO A 29 -22.70 16.70 5.60
N GLU A 30 -22.49 15.39 5.69
CA GLU A 30 -21.71 14.73 6.74
C GLU A 30 -20.42 14.18 6.16
N VAL A 31 -19.29 14.37 6.86
CA VAL A 31 -17.99 13.83 6.44
C VAL A 31 -17.72 12.56 7.23
N GLN A 32 -17.65 11.42 6.56
CA GLN A 32 -17.30 10.14 7.15
C GLN A 32 -15.88 9.77 6.75
N CYS A 33 -14.99 9.57 7.73
CA CYS A 33 -13.60 9.19 7.48
C CYS A 33 -13.30 7.79 8.00
N PHE A 34 -12.64 6.97 7.18
CA PHE A 34 -12.21 5.63 7.51
C PHE A 34 -10.69 5.56 7.58
N PRO A 35 -10.09 5.05 8.67
CA PRO A 35 -8.65 4.91 8.80
C PRO A 35 -8.11 3.80 7.90
N ILE A 36 -6.95 4.04 7.28
CA ILE A 36 -6.21 3.12 6.44
C ILE A 36 -4.79 3.01 7.01
N PRO A 37 -4.51 2.00 7.85
CA PRO A 37 -3.17 1.71 8.34
C PRO A 37 -2.22 1.38 7.19
N ARG A 38 -1.04 2.00 7.18
CA ARG A 38 0.03 1.76 6.20
C ARG A 38 1.28 1.34 6.94
N ILE A 39 1.73 0.11 6.72
CA ILE A 39 2.85 -0.48 7.44
C ILE A 39 4.09 -0.43 6.55
N PHE A 40 5.20 0.04 7.10
CA PHE A 40 6.46 0.25 6.40
C PHE A 40 7.58 -0.52 7.05
N ARG A 41 8.49 -1.03 6.21
CA ARG A 41 9.75 -1.61 6.63
C ARG A 41 10.89 -0.66 6.30
N ILE A 42 11.64 -0.28 7.33
CA ILE A 42 12.75 0.66 7.24
C ILE A 42 14.04 -0.10 7.58
N CYS A 43 14.86 -0.33 6.56
CA CYS A 43 16.16 -0.98 6.69
C CYS A 43 17.27 0.02 6.31
N PRO A 44 18.34 0.17 7.10
CA PRO A 44 19.45 1.07 6.77
C PRO A 44 20.12 0.71 5.44
N GLY A 45 20.40 1.72 4.61
CA GLY A 45 21.02 1.53 3.29
C GLY A 45 20.08 0.96 2.22
N ARG A 46 18.78 0.80 2.51
CA ARG A 46 17.75 0.40 1.55
C ARG A 46 16.61 1.42 1.54
N PRO A 47 15.87 1.55 0.42
CA PRO A 47 14.64 2.31 0.40
C PRO A 47 13.62 1.77 1.41
N THR A 48 12.80 2.66 1.97
CA THR A 48 11.63 2.28 2.76
C THR A 48 10.58 1.67 1.85
N ILE A 49 10.00 0.54 2.24
CA ILE A 49 9.01 -0.19 1.44
C ILE A 49 7.72 -0.31 2.23
N GLU A 50 6.58 -0.01 1.58
CA GLU A 50 5.26 -0.31 2.14
C GLU A 50 5.02 -1.82 2.07
N ILE A 51 4.75 -2.43 3.23
CA ILE A 51 4.47 -3.86 3.37
C ILE A 51 3.01 -4.12 3.79
N THR A 52 2.14 -3.11 3.80
CA THR A 52 0.71 -3.23 4.15
C THR A 52 0.02 -4.35 3.37
N LYS A 53 0.32 -4.52 2.07
CA LYS A 53 -0.26 -5.59 1.24
C LYS A 53 0.26 -6.99 1.55
N LEU A 54 1.34 -7.08 2.33
CA LEU A 54 2.04 -8.31 2.63
C LEU A 54 1.77 -8.78 4.05
N VAL A 55 1.23 -7.92 4.91
CA VAL A 55 0.88 -8.28 6.27
C VAL A 55 -0.55 -8.83 6.30
N ASN A 56 -0.76 -9.84 7.13
CA ASN A 56 -2.11 -10.27 7.48
C ASN A 56 -2.54 -9.51 8.73
N VAL A 57 -3.67 -8.81 8.65
CA VAL A 57 -4.23 -8.05 9.77
C VAL A 57 -5.46 -8.78 10.25
N ASP A 58 -5.44 -9.28 11.48
CA ASP A 58 -6.65 -9.79 12.13
C ASP A 58 -7.55 -8.60 12.45
N LEU A 59 -8.71 -8.53 11.80
CA LEU A 59 -9.65 -7.42 11.95
C LEU A 59 -10.41 -7.44 13.28
N ALA A 60 -10.43 -8.57 13.99
CA ALA A 60 -11.08 -8.71 15.29
C ALA A 60 -10.14 -8.32 16.44
N THR A 61 -8.84 -8.60 16.33
CA THR A 61 -7.86 -8.33 17.39
C THR A 61 -6.94 -7.14 17.10
N GLY A 62 -6.79 -6.76 15.83
CA GLY A 62 -5.82 -5.75 15.38
C GLY A 62 -4.38 -6.27 15.32
N GLU A 63 -4.16 -7.56 15.49
CA GLU A 63 -2.83 -8.16 15.41
C GLU A 63 -2.31 -8.19 13.96
N VAL A 64 -1.01 -7.95 13.80
CA VAL A 64 -0.35 -7.84 12.49
C VAL A 64 0.69 -8.94 12.37
N GLU A 65 0.45 -9.90 11.49
CA GLU A 65 1.42 -10.93 11.14
C GLU A 65 2.23 -10.52 9.91
N VAL A 66 3.54 -10.38 10.10
CA VAL A 66 4.49 -10.09 9.02
C VAL A 66 5.11 -11.40 8.53
N PRO A 67 4.85 -11.86 7.30
CA PRO A 67 5.42 -13.10 6.80
C PRO A 67 6.96 -13.01 6.74
N PRO A 68 7.65 -14.12 7.09
CA PRO A 68 9.12 -14.16 7.14
C PRO A 68 9.78 -13.85 5.79
N ASP A 69 9.10 -14.15 4.68
CA ASP A 69 9.59 -13.97 3.30
C ASP A 69 9.53 -12.51 2.81
N SER A 70 8.97 -11.59 3.59
CA SER A 70 9.01 -10.14 3.29
C SER A 70 10.43 -9.56 3.23
N ARG A 71 11.45 -10.33 3.65
CA ARG A 71 12.88 -9.98 3.55
C ARG A 71 13.41 -10.04 2.11
N ASP A 72 12.84 -10.92 1.30
CA ASP A 72 13.40 -11.32 0.02
C ASP A 72 12.61 -10.79 -1.18
N ILE A 73 11.57 -9.99 -0.94
CA ILE A 73 10.84 -9.33 -2.04
C ILE A 73 11.79 -8.29 -2.66
N PRO A 74 12.33 -8.55 -3.85
CA PRO A 74 13.19 -7.60 -4.52
C PRO A 74 12.26 -6.49 -4.99
N VAL A 75 12.39 -5.30 -4.39
CA VAL A 75 11.79 -4.10 -4.98
C VAL A 75 12.69 -3.70 -6.14
N GLU A 76 12.59 -4.47 -7.22
CA GLU A 76 13.21 -4.12 -8.49
C GLU A 76 12.32 -3.09 -9.17
N GLY A 77 12.79 -1.85 -9.16
CA GLY A 77 12.17 -0.81 -9.95
C GLY A 77 12.20 -1.19 -11.42
N LYS A 78 11.05 -1.11 -12.10
CA LYS A 78 11.03 -1.18 -13.56
C LYS A 78 11.69 0.07 -14.13
N SER A 79 12.51 -0.10 -15.17
CA SER A 79 13.01 1.05 -15.93
C SER A 79 11.82 1.84 -16.51
N TRP A 80 11.89 3.17 -16.49
CA TRP A 80 10.83 4.00 -17.09
C TRP A 80 10.52 3.62 -18.53
N LYS A 81 11.54 3.21 -19.31
CA LYS A 81 11.39 2.73 -20.69
C LYS A 81 10.49 1.49 -20.84
N THR A 82 10.29 0.73 -19.77
CA THR A 82 9.50 -0.51 -19.73
C THR A 82 8.13 -0.32 -19.08
N VAL A 83 7.79 0.90 -18.66
CA VAL A 83 6.49 1.23 -18.08
C VAL A 83 5.49 1.43 -19.22
N VAL A 84 4.50 0.54 -19.31
CA VAL A 84 3.36 0.70 -20.22
C VAL A 84 2.35 1.62 -19.56
N VAL A 85 2.04 2.75 -20.20
CA VAL A 85 1.02 3.68 -19.75
C VAL A 85 -0.28 3.34 -20.47
N TYR A 86 -1.28 2.87 -19.73
CA TYR A 86 -2.62 2.66 -20.27
C TYR A 86 -3.34 4.01 -20.35
N ASN A 87 -3.49 4.56 -21.56
CA ASN A 87 -4.38 5.67 -21.80
C ASN A 87 -5.82 5.13 -21.83
N ARG A 88 -6.69 5.68 -20.99
CA ARG A 88 -8.11 5.31 -20.81
C ARG A 88 -9.01 5.56 -22.04
N GLY A 89 -8.48 5.56 -23.26
CA GLY A 89 -9.17 6.12 -24.43
C GLY A 89 -9.07 5.37 -25.76
N SER A 90 -8.36 4.25 -25.90
CA SER A 90 -8.27 3.61 -27.23
C SER A 90 -8.29 2.09 -27.29
N ASP A 91 -8.20 1.37 -26.17
CA ASP A 91 -8.19 -0.09 -26.20
C ASP A 91 -9.42 -0.63 -25.45
N VAL A 92 -10.60 -0.35 -26.01
CA VAL A 92 -11.82 -1.09 -25.65
C VAL A 92 -11.83 -2.34 -26.51
N ASP A 93 -11.42 -3.47 -25.93
CA ASP A 93 -11.77 -4.77 -26.49
C ASP A 93 -13.31 -4.91 -26.40
N PRO A 94 -14.02 -5.13 -27.52
CA PRO A 94 -15.49 -5.15 -27.55
C PRO A 94 -16.12 -6.35 -26.79
N ALA A 95 -15.32 -7.14 -26.09
CA ALA A 95 -15.74 -8.35 -25.38
C ALA A 95 -15.58 -8.28 -23.85
N ASP A 96 -15.15 -7.17 -23.24
CA ASP A 96 -15.01 -7.08 -21.78
C ASP A 96 -16.34 -6.70 -21.09
N PRO A 97 -17.00 -7.63 -20.36
CA PRO A 97 -18.25 -7.35 -19.66
C PRO A 97 -18.03 -6.62 -18.32
N SER A 98 -16.79 -6.32 -17.92
CA SER A 98 -16.49 -5.73 -16.60
C SER A 98 -16.57 -4.20 -16.54
N VAL A 99 -16.79 -3.52 -17.68
CA VAL A 99 -16.90 -2.05 -17.71
C VAL A 99 -18.34 -1.61 -17.49
N ASN A 100 -18.84 -1.79 -16.27
CA ASN A 100 -20.00 -1.05 -15.77
C ASN A 100 -19.70 -0.52 -14.36
N CYS A 101 -18.83 0.48 -14.28
CA CYS A 101 -18.87 1.41 -13.17
C CYS A 101 -19.76 2.58 -13.58
N SER A 102 -21.05 2.46 -13.28
CA SER A 102 -21.99 3.57 -13.37
C SER A 102 -21.59 4.66 -12.36
N ARG A 103 -21.72 5.90 -12.83
CA ARG A 103 -21.24 7.13 -12.21
C ARG A 103 -22.06 7.54 -10.99
#